data_AF-A0A0J7JYY7-F1
#
_entry.id   AF-A0A0J7JYY7-F1
#
_cell.length_a   1.000
_cell.length_b   1.000
_cell.length_c   1.000
_cell.angle_alpha   90.00
_cell.angle_beta   90.00
_cell.angle_gamma   90.00
#
_symmetry.space_group_name_H-M   'P 1'
#
loop_
_entity.id
_entity.type
_entity.pdbx_description
1 polymer ?
#
loop_
_entity_poly.entity_id
_entity_poly.type
_entity_poly.pdbx_seq_one_letter_code
_entity_poly.pdbx_strand_id
1 'polypeptide(L)'
;MITENNAKGVKLQFGLQVDEMSIKKSVEWDGKRYHGQVDLGLENDESEAATYALVYMTVCLNGHFKSPVSYYCIRSLTADVRANITNQILTVLHDNGITDIRSMIFDGASTNLGMVKHLGANIHNFEEECFLSIR
;
A
#
# COMPACT_ATOMS: atom_id res chain seq x y z
N MET A 1 -8.47 -19.14 5.69
CA MET A 1 -7.11 -18.98 6.27
C MET A 1 -7.04 -18.07 7.50
N ILE A 2 -7.39 -16.78 7.44
CA ILE A 2 -7.36 -15.91 8.65
C ILE A 2 -8.34 -16.43 9.70
N THR A 3 -9.60 -16.65 9.31
CA THR A 3 -10.65 -17.20 10.17
C THR A 3 -10.29 -18.60 10.71
N GLU A 4 -9.62 -19.42 9.91
CA GLU A 4 -9.17 -20.76 10.33
C GLU A 4 -8.05 -20.72 11.37
N ASN A 5 -7.07 -19.83 11.22
CA ASN A 5 -6.00 -19.67 12.21
C ASN A 5 -6.54 -19.03 13.49
N ASN A 6 -7.44 -18.06 13.37
CA ASN A 6 -8.15 -17.48 14.52
C ASN A 6 -8.94 -18.55 15.29
N ALA A 7 -9.63 -19.46 14.59
CA ALA A 7 -10.33 -20.58 15.22
C ALA A 7 -9.39 -21.56 15.95
N LYS A 8 -8.12 -21.64 15.54
CA LYS A 8 -7.06 -22.43 16.20
C LYS A 8 -6.35 -21.66 17.32
N GLY A 9 -6.77 -20.43 17.63
CA GLY A 9 -6.12 -19.55 18.60
C GLY A 9 -4.79 -18.96 18.14
N VAL A 10 -4.45 -19.11 16.85
CA VAL A 10 -3.22 -18.55 16.27
C VAL A 10 -3.52 -17.18 15.71
N LYS A 11 -3.02 -16.14 16.36
CA LYS A 11 -3.11 -14.76 15.85
C LYS A 11 -2.02 -14.53 14.80
N LEU A 12 -2.44 -14.32 13.55
CA LEU A 12 -1.50 -14.00 12.46
C LEU A 12 -0.99 -12.56 12.61
N GLN A 13 0.30 -12.37 12.36
CA GLN A 13 0.98 -11.08 12.41
C GLN A 13 1.44 -10.71 11.00
N PHE A 14 1.35 -9.43 10.64
CA PHE A 14 1.59 -8.97 9.28
C PHE A 14 2.56 -7.80 9.22
N GLY A 15 3.31 -7.71 8.14
CA GLY A 15 3.94 -6.48 7.66
C GLY A 15 3.19 -5.96 6.43
N LEU A 16 3.16 -4.64 6.25
CA LEU A 16 2.65 -3.98 5.05
C LEU A 16 3.82 -3.51 4.18
N GLN A 17 3.94 -4.06 2.99
CA GLN A 17 4.92 -3.65 2.00
C GLN A 17 4.27 -2.67 1.01
N VAL A 18 4.96 -1.57 0.72
CA VAL A 18 4.54 -0.53 -0.23
C VAL A 18 5.65 -0.33 -1.23
N ASP A 19 5.34 -0.39 -2.52
CA ASP A 19 6.30 -0.14 -3.59
C ASP A 19 5.66 0.58 -4.77
N GLU A 20 6.46 1.35 -5.49
CA GLU A 20 6.08 2.06 -6.70
C GLU A 20 6.89 1.54 -7.88
N MET A 21 6.21 0.91 -8.84
CA MET A 21 6.84 0.35 -10.03
C MET A 21 6.57 1.23 -11.25
N SER A 22 7.61 1.60 -11.98
CA SER A 22 7.45 2.30 -13.26
C SER A 22 6.73 1.42 -14.29
N ILE A 23 5.72 1.98 -14.96
CA ILE A 23 4.99 1.32 -16.03
C ILE A 23 5.16 2.09 -17.35
N LYS A 24 5.06 1.37 -18.46
CA LYS A 24 5.11 2.00 -19.79
C LYS A 24 3.89 2.90 -19.96
N LYS A 25 4.12 4.17 -20.27
CA LYS A 25 3.06 5.12 -20.65
C LYS A 25 2.44 4.68 -21.97
N SER A 26 1.25 4.10 -21.90
CA SER A 26 0.45 3.68 -23.06
C SER A 26 -1.00 3.76 -22.65
N VAL A 27 -1.85 4.34 -23.50
CA VAL A 27 -3.30 4.31 -23.31
C VAL A 27 -3.91 3.53 -24.46
N GLU A 28 -4.62 2.46 -24.12
CA GLU A 28 -5.14 1.50 -25.10
C GLU A 28 -6.64 1.29 -24.89
N TRP A 29 -7.39 1.26 -25.99
CA TRP A 29 -8.82 0.97 -25.98
C TRP A 29 -9.06 -0.51 -26.28
N ASP A 30 -9.71 -1.24 -25.36
CA ASP A 30 -9.98 -2.67 -25.51
C ASP A 30 -11.33 -2.98 -26.18
N GLY A 31 -12.06 -1.96 -26.64
CA GLY A 31 -13.43 -2.10 -27.13
C GLY A 31 -14.52 -1.80 -26.09
N LYS A 32 -14.15 -1.69 -24.81
CA LYS A 32 -15.08 -1.43 -23.68
C LYS A 32 -14.63 -0.26 -22.81
N ARG A 33 -13.34 -0.16 -22.50
CA ARG A 33 -12.75 0.90 -21.68
C ARG A 33 -11.34 1.25 -22.16
N TYR A 34 -10.88 2.43 -21.76
CA TYR A 34 -9.48 2.80 -21.88
C TYR A 34 -8.68 2.18 -20.72
N HIS A 35 -7.48 1.69 -21.02
CA HIS A 35 -6.53 1.14 -20.07
C HIS A 35 -5.25 1.97 -20.07
N GLY A 36 -4.53 1.99 -18.94
CA GLY A 36 -3.26 2.72 -18.80
C GLY A 36 -3.41 4.18 -18.40
N GLN A 37 -4.63 4.59 -18.01
CA GLN A 37 -4.89 5.87 -17.37
C GLN A 37 -4.67 5.79 -15.85
N VAL A 38 -4.59 6.96 -15.21
CA VAL A 38 -4.61 7.05 -13.74
C VAL A 38 -5.91 6.45 -13.23
N ASP A 39 -5.80 5.56 -12.25
CA ASP A 39 -6.92 4.85 -11.63
C ASP A 39 -6.67 4.78 -10.13
N LEU A 40 -7.42 5.61 -9.40
CA LEU A 40 -7.47 5.65 -7.93
C LEU A 40 -8.71 4.95 -7.37
N GLY A 41 -9.50 4.26 -8.21
CA GLY A 41 -10.78 3.67 -7.82
C GLY A 41 -11.90 4.70 -7.55
N LEU A 42 -11.73 5.93 -8.04
CA LEU A 42 -12.73 6.99 -7.97
C LEU A 42 -13.57 7.01 -9.25
N GLU A 43 -14.85 7.40 -9.16
CA GLU A 43 -15.72 7.64 -10.33
C GLU A 43 -15.34 8.95 -11.07
N ASN A 44 -14.06 9.12 -11.37
CA ASN A 44 -13.54 10.23 -12.14
C ASN A 44 -12.81 9.67 -13.36
N ASP A 45 -13.20 10.12 -14.55
CA ASP A 45 -12.46 9.85 -15.79
C ASP A 45 -11.16 10.69 -15.79
N GLU A 46 -10.16 10.24 -15.04
CA GLU A 46 -8.82 10.80 -15.15
C GLU A 46 -8.24 10.44 -16.51
N SER A 47 -8.27 11.42 -17.42
CA SER A 47 -7.79 11.23 -18.79
C SER A 47 -6.26 11.07 -18.91
N GLU A 48 -5.52 11.27 -17.81
CA GLU A 48 -4.05 11.25 -17.81
C GLU A 48 -3.48 9.84 -17.88
N ALA A 49 -2.43 9.64 -18.69
CA ALA A 49 -1.71 8.38 -18.74
C ALA A 49 -0.92 8.13 -17.44
N ALA A 50 -1.10 6.95 -16.84
CA ALA A 50 -0.35 6.53 -15.68
C ALA A 50 1.13 6.27 -16.04
N THR A 51 2.01 6.48 -15.06
CA THR A 51 3.46 6.32 -15.21
C THR A 51 4.03 5.35 -14.19
N TYR A 52 3.29 5.10 -13.11
CA TYR A 52 3.65 4.15 -12.06
C TYR A 52 2.45 3.31 -11.63
N ALA A 53 2.73 2.14 -11.07
CA ALA A 53 1.79 1.34 -10.30
C ALA A 53 2.24 1.36 -8.83
N LEU A 54 1.43 1.96 -7.96
CA LEU A 54 1.62 1.92 -6.51
C LEU A 54 0.93 0.68 -5.95
N VAL A 55 1.68 -0.21 -5.31
CA VAL A 55 1.18 -1.50 -4.83
C VAL A 55 1.37 -1.63 -3.33
N TYR A 56 0.31 -2.11 -2.66
CA TYR A 56 0.33 -2.48 -1.24
C TYR A 56 0.15 -3.98 -1.09
N MET A 57 1.04 -4.63 -0.36
CA MET A 57 1.02 -6.07 -0.11
C MET A 57 1.14 -6.37 1.37
N THR A 58 0.32 -7.27 1.88
CA THR A 58 0.50 -7.82 3.22
C THR A 58 1.41 -9.03 3.17
N VAL A 59 2.33 -9.11 4.11
CA VAL A 59 3.24 -10.26 4.29
C VAL A 59 2.98 -10.83 5.66
N CYS A 60 2.56 -12.10 5.73
CA CYS A 60 2.39 -12.78 7.01
C CYS A 60 3.77 -13.08 7.61
N LEU A 61 4.04 -12.58 8.82
CA LEU A 61 5.33 -12.71 9.50
C LEU A 61 5.49 -14.08 10.16
N ASN A 62 4.41 -14.58 10.77
CA ASN A 62 4.35 -15.90 11.40
C ASN A 62 3.67 -16.96 10.53
N GLY A 63 3.57 -16.70 9.23
CA GLY A 63 3.05 -17.61 8.23
C GLY A 63 3.90 -17.54 6.96
N HIS A 64 3.59 -18.37 5.97
CA HIS A 64 4.37 -18.46 4.72
C HIS A 64 3.59 -17.97 3.50
N PHE A 65 2.88 -16.85 3.64
CA PHE A 65 2.13 -16.27 2.53
C PHE A 65 2.22 -14.75 2.52
N LYS A 66 2.00 -14.20 1.33
CA LYS A 66 1.86 -12.77 1.06
C LYS A 66 0.69 -12.56 0.12
N SER A 67 0.01 -11.42 0.23
CA SER A 67 -1.18 -11.14 -0.57
C SER A 67 -1.22 -9.65 -0.96
N PRO A 68 -1.33 -9.31 -2.26
CA PRO A 68 -1.58 -7.94 -2.67
C PRO A 68 -2.95 -7.50 -2.12
N VAL A 69 -3.01 -6.31 -1.54
CA VAL A 69 -4.21 -5.76 -0.89
C VAL A 69 -4.85 -4.69 -1.76
N SER A 70 -4.03 -3.83 -2.36
CA SER A 70 -4.49 -2.81 -3.29
C SER A 70 -3.39 -2.43 -4.27
N TYR A 71 -3.80 -1.92 -5.42
CA TYR A 71 -2.91 -1.29 -6.38
C TYR A 71 -3.60 -0.07 -6.99
N TYR A 72 -2.80 0.91 -7.38
CA TYR A 72 -3.28 2.14 -8.00
C TYR A 72 -2.39 2.49 -9.19
N CYS A 73 -3.00 2.80 -10.33
CA CYS A 73 -2.29 3.34 -11.47
C CYS A 73 -2.16 4.84 -11.26
N ILE A 74 -0.95 5.37 -11.16
CA ILE A 74 -0.73 6.77 -10.80
C ILE A 74 0.26 7.43 -11.75
N ARG A 75 0.14 8.75 -11.87
CA ARG A 75 1.18 9.57 -12.49
C ARG A 75 2.14 10.12 -11.44
N SER A 76 1.59 10.65 -10.37
CA SER A 76 2.29 11.04 -9.15
C SER A 76 1.28 11.10 -8.02
N LEU A 77 1.75 10.97 -6.79
CA LEU A 77 0.94 11.20 -5.60
C LEU A 77 1.77 11.97 -4.59
N THR A 78 1.18 12.99 -3.99
CA THR A 78 1.77 13.72 -2.88
C THR A 78 1.82 12.85 -1.63
N ALA A 79 2.72 13.19 -0.71
CA ALA A 79 2.95 12.41 0.50
C ALA A 79 1.71 12.34 1.42
N ASP A 80 0.93 13.42 1.50
CA ASP A 80 -0.31 13.51 2.26
C ASP A 80 -1.41 12.61 1.67
N VAL A 81 -1.58 12.60 0.34
CA VAL A 81 -2.55 11.72 -0.32
C VAL A 81 -2.17 10.26 -0.13
N ARG A 82 -0.88 9.90 -0.26
CA ARG A 82 -0.39 8.54 0.06
C ARG A 82 -0.67 8.15 1.50
N ALA A 83 -0.48 9.07 2.46
CA ALA A 83 -0.78 8.79 3.86
C ALA A 83 -2.27 8.53 4.10
N ASN A 84 -3.14 9.28 3.43
CA ASN A 84 -4.59 9.06 3.48
C ASN A 84 -4.98 7.69 2.89
N ILE A 85 -4.45 7.34 1.71
CA ILE A 85 -4.66 6.02 1.09
C ILE A 85 -4.19 4.91 2.04
N THR A 86 -2.99 5.05 2.60
CA THR A 86 -2.45 4.08 3.56
C THR A 86 -3.34 3.92 4.80
N ASN A 87 -3.88 5.00 5.36
CA ASN A 87 -4.83 4.93 6.47
C ASN A 87 -6.10 4.18 6.08
N GLN A 88 -6.66 4.45 4.90
CA GLN A 88 -7.85 3.73 4.41
C GLN A 88 -7.58 2.23 4.25
N ILE A 89 -6.41 1.87 3.71
CA ILE A 89 -5.99 0.47 3.59
C ILE A 89 -5.89 -0.18 4.97
N LEU A 90 -5.28 0.49 5.95
CA LEU A 90 -5.19 -0.03 7.32
C LEU A 90 -6.58 -0.22 7.95
N THR A 91 -7.51 0.71 7.74
CA THR A 91 -8.91 0.57 8.18
C THR A 91 -9.60 -0.64 7.52
N VAL A 92 -9.51 -0.77 6.20
CA VAL A 92 -10.10 -1.91 5.47
C VAL A 92 -9.49 -3.24 5.92
N LEU A 93 -8.17 -3.30 6.13
CA LEU A 93 -7.50 -4.49 6.64
C LEU A 93 -8.00 -4.86 8.04
N HIS A 94 -8.12 -3.88 8.93
CA HIS A 94 -8.65 -4.07 10.28
C HIS A 94 -10.08 -4.62 10.23
N ASP A 95 -10.96 -4.03 9.42
CA ASP A 95 -12.37 -4.43 9.29
C ASP A 95 -12.52 -5.85 8.70
N ASN A 96 -11.52 -6.32 7.93
CA ASN A 96 -11.46 -7.68 7.39
C ASN A 96 -10.70 -8.67 8.29
N GLY A 97 -10.42 -8.30 9.56
CA GLY A 97 -9.83 -9.19 10.55
C GLY A 97 -8.29 -9.30 10.50
N ILE A 98 -7.62 -8.45 9.70
CA ILE A 98 -6.17 -8.29 9.70
C ILE A 98 -5.83 -7.17 10.68
N THR A 99 -5.92 -7.48 11.97
CA THR A 99 -5.81 -6.47 13.05
C THR A 99 -4.39 -6.33 13.64
N ASP A 100 -3.44 -7.16 13.20
CA ASP A 100 -2.11 -7.25 13.81
C ASP A 100 -1.03 -6.95 12.76
N ILE A 101 -0.96 -5.69 12.32
CA ILE A 101 0.06 -5.18 11.41
C ILE A 101 1.17 -4.57 12.27
N ARG A 102 2.38 -5.12 12.17
CA ARG A 102 3.52 -4.79 13.04
C ARG A 102 4.57 -3.92 12.38
N SER A 103 4.64 -3.94 11.05
CA SER A 103 5.65 -3.21 10.31
C SER A 103 5.12 -2.63 9.01
N MET A 104 5.73 -1.54 8.54
CA MET A 104 5.59 -1.05 7.18
C MET A 104 6.98 -1.00 6.52
N ILE A 105 7.10 -1.54 5.31
CA ILE A 105 8.33 -1.60 4.52
C ILE A 105 8.12 -0.86 3.20
N PHE A 106 9.02 0.05 2.87
CA PHE A 106 8.98 0.89 1.67
C PHE A 106 10.41 1.27 1.27
N ASP A 107 10.60 1.73 0.04
CA ASP A 107 11.90 2.18 -0.46
C ASP A 107 12.32 3.55 0.13
N GLY A 108 13.54 4.01 -0.18
CA GLY A 108 14.04 5.31 0.31
C GLY A 108 13.43 6.54 -0.37
N ALA A 109 12.32 6.42 -1.12
CA ALA A 109 11.75 7.55 -1.86
C ALA A 109 11.26 8.66 -0.91
N SER A 110 11.50 9.92 -1.29
CA SER A 110 11.11 11.09 -0.48
C SER A 110 9.61 11.18 -0.24
N THR A 111 8.79 10.71 -1.19
CA THR A 111 7.33 10.62 -1.08
C THR A 111 6.91 9.62 -0.01
N ASN A 112 7.57 8.47 0.09
CA ASN A 112 7.28 7.45 1.10
C ASN A 112 7.76 7.89 2.50
N LEU A 113 8.93 8.55 2.58
CA LEU A 113 9.38 9.21 3.81
C LEU A 113 8.41 10.31 4.27
N GLY A 114 7.88 11.11 3.35
CA GLY A 114 6.84 12.09 3.65
C GLY A 114 5.56 11.44 4.15
N MET A 115 5.10 10.38 3.47
CA MET A 115 3.90 9.62 3.83
C MET A 115 3.98 9.17 5.29
N VAL A 116 5.07 8.54 5.70
CA VAL A 116 5.16 7.99 7.04
C VAL A 116 5.31 9.06 8.13
N LYS A 117 5.90 10.23 7.81
CA LYS A 117 5.82 11.42 8.69
C LYS A 117 4.37 11.86 8.90
N HIS A 118 3.57 11.90 7.84
CA HIS A 118 2.13 12.22 7.95
C HIS A 118 1.34 11.17 8.75
N LEU A 119 1.79 9.91 8.76
CA LEU A 119 1.25 8.86 9.63
C LEU A 119 1.73 8.97 11.09
N GLY A 120 2.56 9.96 11.43
CA GLY A 120 3.03 10.22 12.79
C GLY A 120 4.41 9.62 13.12
N ALA A 121 5.13 9.08 12.14
CA ALA A 121 6.48 8.59 12.36
C ALA A 121 7.46 9.74 12.61
N ASN A 122 8.25 9.63 13.67
CA ASN A 122 9.37 10.52 13.91
C ASN A 122 10.63 9.94 13.25
N ILE A 123 11.08 10.57 12.16
CA ILE A 123 12.23 10.10 11.38
C ILE A 123 13.47 11.01 11.54
N HIS A 124 13.63 11.64 12.71
CA HIS A 124 14.69 12.63 12.92
C HIS A 124 16.10 12.07 13.17
N ASN A 125 16.30 10.75 13.25
CA ASN A 125 17.61 10.13 13.43
C ASN A 125 17.78 8.92 12.48
N PHE A 126 18.64 9.03 11.48
CA PHE A 126 18.96 7.94 10.57
C PHE A 126 20.40 7.48 10.79
N GLU A 127 20.59 6.37 11.50
CA GLU A 127 21.76 5.52 11.27
C GLU A 127 21.44 4.02 11.12
N GLU A 128 20.27 3.51 11.51
CA GLU A 128 19.96 2.08 11.32
C GLU A 128 18.50 1.84 10.90
N GLU A 129 18.33 0.84 10.02
CA GLU A 129 17.16 0.40 9.24
C GLU A 129 15.75 0.88 9.67
N CYS A 130 15.03 1.48 8.71
CA CYS A 130 13.71 2.08 8.93
C CYS A 130 12.61 1.00 9.02
N PHE A 131 12.42 0.45 10.22
CA PHE A 131 11.23 -0.34 10.56
C PHE A 131 10.22 0.54 11.30
N LEU A 132 9.08 0.80 10.67
CA LEU A 132 7.97 1.47 11.36
C LEU A 132 7.14 0.44 12.11
N SER A 133 7.20 0.46 13.44
CA SER A 133 6.29 -0.35 14.25
C SER A 133 4.94 0.34 14.39
N ILE A 134 3.91 -0.23 13.75
CA ILE A 134 2.51 0.18 13.96
C ILE A 134 2.07 -0.46 15.28
N ARG A 135 1.68 0.37 16.26
CA ARG A 135 1.22 -0.07 17.59
C ARG A 135 -0.28 -0.34 17.60
#